data_AF-A0A318JZ96-F1
#
_entry.id   AF-A0A318JZ96-F1
#
_cell.length_a   1.000
_cell.length_b   1.000
_cell.length_c   1.000
_cell.angle_alpha   90.00
_cell.angle_beta   90.00
_cell.angle_gamma   90.00
#
_symmetry.space_group_name_H-M   'P 1'
#
loop_
_entity.id
_entity.type
_entity.pdbx_description
1 polymer ?
#
loop_
_entity_poly.entity_id
_entity_poly.type
_entity_poly.pdbx_seq_one_letter_code
_entity_poly.pdbx_strand_id
1 'polypeptide(L)'
;MDFDNLYHFAQEMNKSWRELMADIDSGRYHEKRAALSRQIPVADADLGHSYGFLSVDGNGILQTISLNIDDVIRSNEVDVLRAICAAINSPAARPVPVLSDEGGNIHG
;
A
#
# COMPACT_ATOMS: atom_id res chain seq x y z
N MET A 1 -21.51 -29.30 -19.90
CA MET A 1 -21.58 -28.32 -18.81
C MET A 1 -20.23 -27.66 -18.49
N ASP A 2 -19.08 -28.23 -18.89
CA ASP A 2 -17.77 -27.62 -18.59
C ASP A 2 -17.39 -26.45 -19.50
N PHE A 3 -17.81 -26.50 -20.77
CA PHE A 3 -17.45 -25.48 -21.78
C PHE A 3 -18.16 -24.14 -21.57
N ASP A 4 -19.44 -24.16 -21.17
CA ASP A 4 -20.20 -22.94 -20.91
C ASP A 4 -19.63 -22.18 -19.70
N ASN A 5 -19.20 -22.91 -18.65
CA ASN A 5 -18.55 -22.30 -17.50
C ASN A 5 -17.21 -21.65 -17.87
N LEU A 6 -16.39 -22.33 -18.68
CA LEU A 6 -15.15 -21.79 -19.22
C LEU A 6 -15.37 -20.55 -20.08
N TYR A 7 -16.43 -20.57 -20.89
CA TYR A 7 -16.81 -19.45 -21.74
C TYR A 7 -17.29 -18.24 -20.93
N HIS A 8 -18.14 -18.47 -19.92
CA HIS A 8 -18.58 -17.43 -18.99
C HIS A 8 -17.41 -16.83 -18.21
N PHE A 9 -16.51 -17.66 -17.70
CA PHE A 9 -15.30 -17.21 -17.01
C PHE A 9 -14.41 -16.35 -17.92
N ALA A 10 -14.18 -16.78 -19.16
CA ALA A 10 -13.39 -16.00 -20.12
C ALA A 10 -14.08 -14.67 -20.50
N GLN A 11 -15.41 -14.64 -20.57
CA GLN A 11 -16.16 -13.40 -20.80
C GLN A 11 -16.07 -12.43 -19.62
N GLU A 12 -16.20 -12.92 -18.39
CA GLU A 12 -16.04 -12.13 -17.18
C GLU A 12 -14.63 -11.55 -17.09
N MET A 13 -13.61 -12.37 -17.30
CA MET A 13 -12.21 -11.91 -17.32
C MET A 13 -11.98 -10.81 -18.37
N ASN A 14 -12.51 -10.98 -19.58
CA ASN A 14 -12.40 -9.97 -20.65
C ASN A 14 -13.18 -8.67 -20.34
N LYS A 15 -14.27 -8.77 -19.57
CA LYS A 15 -15.02 -7.60 -19.11
C LYS A 15 -14.21 -6.85 -18.05
N SER A 16 -13.74 -7.54 -17.01
CA SER A 16 -12.93 -6.95 -15.94
C SER A 16 -11.64 -6.33 -16.47
N TRP A 17 -11.00 -6.95 -17.47
CA TRP A 17 -9.82 -6.41 -18.12
C TRP A 17 -10.09 -5.08 -18.84
N ARG A 18 -11.21 -4.98 -19.57
CA ARG A 18 -11.59 -3.74 -20.27
C ARG A 18 -11.94 -2.61 -19.30
N GLU A 19 -12.64 -2.94 -18.22
CA GLU A 19 -12.98 -1.97 -17.17
C GLU A 19 -11.72 -1.45 -16.48
N LEU A 20 -10.77 -2.34 -16.15
CA LEU A 20 -9.47 -1.96 -15.60
C LEU A 20 -8.70 -1.02 -16.54
N MET A 21 -8.63 -1.35 -17.83
CA MET A 21 -7.93 -0.51 -18.81
C MET A 21 -8.58 0.87 -18.96
N ALA A 22 -9.90 0.94 -18.98
CA ALA A 22 -10.60 2.23 -19.02
C ALA A 22 -10.36 3.07 -17.74
N ASP A 23 -10.26 2.42 -16.57
CA ASP A 23 -9.94 3.11 -15.31
C ASP A 23 -8.47 3.57 -15.25
N ILE A 24 -7.53 2.84 -15.86
CA ILE A 24 -6.14 3.27 -16.03
C ILE A 24 -6.05 4.46 -16.98
N ASP A 25 -6.62 4.34 -18.19
CA ASP A 25 -6.56 5.39 -19.22
C ASP A 25 -7.23 6.69 -18.77
N SER A 26 -8.27 6.60 -17.93
CA SER A 26 -8.97 7.76 -17.37
C SER A 26 -8.27 8.38 -16.16
N GLY A 27 -7.18 7.79 -15.65
CA GLY A 27 -6.48 8.25 -14.45
C GLY A 27 -7.20 7.96 -13.12
N ARG A 28 -8.47 7.53 -13.16
CA ARG A 28 -9.27 7.18 -11.97
C ARG A 28 -8.62 6.09 -11.12
N TYR A 29 -7.90 5.17 -11.75
CA TYR A 29 -7.13 4.15 -11.05
C TYR A 29 -6.08 4.77 -10.10
N HIS A 30 -5.34 5.78 -10.56
CA HIS A 30 -4.33 6.47 -9.74
C HIS A 30 -4.96 7.34 -8.65
N GLU A 31 -6.09 7.99 -8.94
CA GLU A 31 -6.83 8.80 -7.96
C GLU A 31 -7.40 7.94 -6.82
N LYS A 32 -8.04 6.82 -7.16
CA LYS A 32 -8.53 5.85 -6.15
C LYS A 32 -7.40 5.36 -5.25
N ARG A 33 -6.20 5.13 -5.81
CA ARG A 33 -5.03 4.69 -5.04
C ARG A 33 -4.44 5.82 -4.19
N ALA A 34 -4.39 7.05 -4.71
CA ALA A 34 -3.90 8.20 -3.96
C ALA A 34 -4.76 8.51 -2.71
N ALA A 35 -6.04 8.13 -2.74
CA ALA A 35 -6.95 8.26 -1.60
C ALA A 35 -6.68 7.25 -0.46
N LEU A 36 -6.02 6.12 -0.74
CA LEU A 36 -5.62 5.17 0.30
C LEU A 36 -4.42 5.73 1.04
N SER A 37 -4.48 5.77 2.37
CA SER A 37 -3.36 6.22 3.22
C SER A 37 -3.01 5.13 4.22
N ARG A 38 -1.73 4.74 4.26
CA ARG A 38 -1.22 3.73 5.18
C ARG A 38 -0.19 4.36 6.09
N GLN A 39 -0.32 4.11 7.38
CA GLN A 39 0.64 4.56 8.39
C GLN A 39 1.68 3.47 8.65
N ILE A 40 2.94 3.87 8.66
CA ILE A 40 4.09 2.99 8.87
C ILE A 40 4.87 3.54 10.05
N PRO A 41 5.11 2.74 11.10
CA PRO A 41 5.86 3.19 12.25
C PRO A 41 7.31 3.50 11.86
N VAL A 42 7.80 4.63 12.33
CA VAL A 42 9.23 4.98 12.27
C VAL A 42 9.82 4.49 13.58
N ALA A 43 10.39 3.30 13.56
CA ALA A 43 10.97 2.69 14.74
C ALA A 43 12.39 2.18 14.47
N ASP A 44 13.23 2.27 15.49
CA ASP A 44 14.54 1.64 15.51
C ASP A 44 14.38 0.11 15.48
N ALA A 45 15.08 -0.54 14.54
CA ALA A 45 15.00 -1.99 14.37
C ALA A 45 15.73 -2.78 15.47
N ASP A 46 16.74 -2.16 16.09
CA ASP A 46 17.62 -2.78 17.08
C ASP A 46 17.08 -2.54 18.51
N LEU A 47 16.58 -1.34 18.78
CA LEU A 47 16.12 -0.93 20.11
C LEU A 47 14.59 -0.95 20.28
N GLY A 48 13.83 -1.02 19.18
CA GLY A 48 12.37 -1.00 19.20
C GLY A 48 11.77 0.34 19.63
N HIS A 49 12.58 1.40 19.75
CA HIS A 49 12.09 2.75 20.04
C HIS A 49 11.33 3.31 18.84
N SER A 50 10.09 3.73 19.07
CA SER A 50 9.28 4.39 18.04
C SER A 50 9.47 5.90 18.14
N TYR A 51 9.81 6.52 17.01
CA TYR A 51 9.95 7.97 16.87
C TYR A 51 8.71 8.63 16.28
N GLY A 52 7.75 7.84 15.80
CA GLY A 52 6.53 8.34 15.19
C GLY A 52 6.04 7.47 14.04
N PHE A 53 5.48 8.09 13.00
CA PHE A 53 4.93 7.40 11.85
C PHE A 53 5.11 8.21 10.57
N LEU A 54 5.18 7.52 9.45
CA LEU A 54 5.07 8.10 8.12
C LEU A 54 3.82 7.58 7.42
N SER A 55 3.23 8.39 6.54
CA SER A 55 2.08 8.00 5.75
C SER A 55 2.44 7.91 4.28
N VAL A 56 2.07 6.80 3.65
CA VAL A 56 2.27 6.55 2.23
C VAL A 56 0.93 6.27 1.58
N ASP A 57 0.74 6.80 0.38
CA ASP A 57 -0.48 6.56 -0.38
C ASP A 57 -0.52 5.15 -1.01
N GLY A 58 -1.63 4.81 -1.68
CA GLY A 58 -1.74 3.55 -2.42
C GLY A 58 -0.81 3.44 -3.61
N ASN A 59 -0.22 4.54 -4.11
CA ASN A 59 0.78 4.56 -5.18
C ASN A 59 2.22 4.42 -4.67
N GLY A 60 2.44 4.38 -3.35
CA GLY A 60 3.78 4.35 -2.78
C GLY A 60 4.41 5.75 -2.63
N ILE A 61 3.63 6.81 -2.77
CA ILE A 61 4.09 8.20 -2.59
C ILE A 61 4.00 8.55 -1.11
N LEU A 62 5.12 9.00 -0.55
CA LEU A 62 5.18 9.55 0.81
C LEU A 62 4.36 10.85 0.88
N GLN A 63 3.39 10.88 1.79
CA GLN A 63 2.53 12.05 2.03
C GLN A 63 3.03 12.87 3.22
N THR A 64 3.26 12.22 4.36
CA THR A 64 3.58 12.90 5.62
C THR A 64 4.59 12.11 6.43
N ILE A 65 5.45 12.80 7.17
CA ILE A 65 6.24 12.23 8.27
C ILE A 65 5.84 12.98 9.55
N SER A 66 5.36 12.24 10.55
CA SER A 66 5.00 12.76 11.86
C SER A 66 5.91 12.15 12.92
N LEU A 67 6.77 12.97 13.50
CA LEU A 67 7.71 12.55 14.53
C LEU A 67 7.32 13.13 15.88
N ASN A 68 7.52 12.35 16.94
CA ASN A 68 7.38 12.83 18.31
C ASN A 68 8.64 13.61 18.71
N ILE A 69 8.47 14.91 18.97
CA ILE A 69 9.58 15.82 19.32
C ILE A 69 10.31 15.35 20.57
N ASP A 70 9.59 14.87 21.59
CA ASP A 70 10.20 14.43 22.85
C ASP A 70 11.11 13.22 22.66
N ASP A 71 10.72 12.31 21.76
CA ASP A 71 11.50 11.11 21.46
C ASP A 71 12.70 11.45 20.56
N VAL A 72 12.51 12.35 19.58
CA VAL A 72 13.59 12.76 18.67
C VAL A 72 14.69 13.54 19.40
N ILE A 73 14.35 14.49 20.27
CA ILE A 73 15.34 15.31 21.00
C ILE A 73 16.20 14.45 21.94
N ARG A 74 15.62 13.38 22.49
CA ARG A 74 16.32 12.48 23.43
C ARG A 74 17.12 11.39 22.73
N SER A 75 17.05 11.33 21.41
CA SER A 75 17.65 10.26 20.60
C SER A 75 18.83 10.78 19.78
N ASN A 76 19.64 9.85 19.29
CA ASN A 76 20.70 10.17 18.35
C ASN A 76 20.08 10.42 16.97
N GLU A 77 20.45 11.56 16.35
CA GLU A 77 20.01 11.94 15.00
C GLU A 77 20.24 10.84 13.97
N VAL A 78 21.39 10.16 14.04
CA VAL A 78 21.76 9.09 13.10
C VAL A 78 20.78 7.92 13.16
N ASP A 79 20.31 7.59 14.37
CA ASP A 79 19.41 6.47 14.59
C ASP A 79 17.99 6.82 14.13
N VAL A 80 17.54 8.05 14.37
CA VAL A 80 16.26 8.57 13.86
C VAL A 80 16.25 8.57 12.33
N LEU A 81 17.31 9.08 11.68
CA LEU A 81 17.44 9.08 10.22
C LEU A 81 17.47 7.65 9.65
N ARG A 82 18.16 6.73 10.32
CA ARG A 82 18.19 5.32 9.93
C ARG A 82 16.79 4.70 10.02
N ALA A 83 16.06 4.96 11.10
CA ALA A 83 14.70 4.47 11.29
C ALA A 83 13.74 5.00 10.23
N ILE A 84 13.86 6.29 9.85
CA ILE A 84 13.08 6.87 8.75
C ILE A 84 13.40 6.17 7.43
N CYS A 85 14.68 6.01 7.10
CA CYS A 85 15.10 5.30 5.90
C CYS A 85 14.62 3.84 5.88
N ALA A 86 14.65 3.15 7.02
CA ALA A 86 14.15 1.79 7.16
C ALA A 86 12.63 1.73 6.93
N ALA A 87 11.87 2.66 7.52
CA ALA A 87 10.43 2.74 7.34
C ALA A 87 10.03 3.04 5.89
N ILE A 88 10.75 3.94 5.21
CA ILE A 88 10.54 4.24 3.77
C ILE A 88 10.87 3.04 2.90
N ASN A 89 11.93 2.29 3.20
CA ASN A 89 12.32 1.12 2.42
C ASN A 89 11.54 -0.15 2.79
N SER A 90 10.66 -0.08 3.80
CA SER A 90 9.91 -1.22 4.28
C SER A 90 8.95 -1.75 3.20
N PRO A 91 8.62 -3.05 3.21
CA PRO A 91 7.59 -3.60 2.33
C PRO A 91 6.23 -2.89 2.48
N ALA A 92 5.94 -2.37 3.66
CA ALA A 92 4.71 -1.63 3.93
C ALA A 92 4.63 -0.31 3.16
N ALA A 93 5.77 0.31 2.83
CA ALA A 93 5.83 1.56 2.04
C ALA A 93 5.70 1.31 0.53
N ARG A 94 5.83 0.06 0.08
CA ARG A 94 5.73 -0.27 -1.33
C ARG A 94 4.29 -0.10 -1.85
N PRO A 95 4.11 0.23 -3.14
CA PRO A 95 2.78 0.23 -3.75
C PRO A 95 2.17 -1.16 -3.60
N VAL A 96 0.96 -1.24 -3.04
CA VAL A 96 0.27 -2.55 -2.93
C VAL A 96 -0.16 -2.96 -4.32
N PRO A 97 0.19 -4.16 -4.80
CA PRO A 97 -0.49 -4.72 -5.96
C PRO A 97 -1.95 -4.98 -5.56
N VAL A 98 -2.89 -4.38 -6.27
CA VAL A 98 -4.30 -4.73 -6.12
C VAL A 98 -4.45 -6.14 -6.67
N LEU A 99 -4.36 -7.15 -5.79
CA LEU A 99 -4.97 -8.44 -6.08
C LEU A 99 -6.46 -8.14 -6.06
N SER A 100 -7.11 -8.23 -7.21
CA SER A 100 -8.55 -8.04 -7.35
C SER A 100 -9.26 -8.81 -6.24
N ASP A 101 -9.97 -8.10 -5.36
CA ASP A 101 -10.71 -8.66 -4.23
C ASP A 101 -12.04 -9.29 -4.73
N GLU A 102 -11.93 -10.15 -5.75
CA GLU A 102 -13.02 -10.94 -6.34
C GLU A 102 -12.60 -12.42 -6.44
N GLY A 103 -12.05 -12.95 -5.35
CA GLY A 103 -11.57 -14.32 -5.32
C GLY A 103 -11.64 -14.95 -3.94
N GLY A 104 -12.85 -15.15 -3.41
CA GLY A 104 -13.03 -16.13 -2.33
C GLY A 104 -14.10 -15.83 -1.30
N ASN A 105 -15.37 -15.75 -1.70
CA ASN A 105 -16.43 -16.20 -0.79
C ASN A 105 -16.51 -17.73 -0.89
N ILE A 106 -15.61 -18.41 -0.17
CA ILE A 106 -15.65 -19.88 0.01
C ILE A 106 -15.63 -20.25 1.50
N HIS A 107 -16.59 -19.75 2.28
CA HIS A 107 -17.11 -20.40 3.49
C HIS A 107 -18.58 -19.91 3.59
N GLY A 108 -19.61 -20.75 3.55
CA GLY A 108 -19.75 -22.00 4.30
C GLY A 108 -20.46 -21.67 5.60
#